data_AF-D3B335-F1
#
_entry.id   AF-D3B335-F1
#
_cell.length_a   1.000
_cell.length_b   1.000
_cell.length_c   1.000
_cell.angle_alpha   90.00
_cell.angle_beta   90.00
_cell.angle_gamma   90.00
#
_symmetry.space_group_name_H-M   'P 1'
#
loop_
_entity.id
_entity.type
_entity.pdbx_description
1 polymer ?
#
loop_
_entity_poly.entity_id
_entity_poly.type
_entity_poly.pdbx_seq_one_letter_code
_entity_poly.pdbx_strand_id
1 'polypeptide(L)'
;MSKDNIPTFFKPKSSQSDSSSTSSSRSTRQQNIDKHIEAVIGTNDDAASCKLSAVNIGYYKDEFVQYFVKTPIRRPPLINRGFFSRVEAIEQFIKQFFAIYSDSTKPIQIVSLGCGFDTLYFRMKVMLCFNYDMQLCYVML
;
A
#
# COMPACT_ATOMS: atom_id res chain seq x y z
N MET A 1 -2.61 44.90 44.68
CA MET A 1 -2.11 43.63 45.25
C MET A 1 -1.95 42.62 44.12
N SER A 2 -0.70 42.20 43.89
CA SER A 2 -0.24 40.99 43.15
C SER A 2 -0.94 39.72 43.68
N LYS A 3 -1.50 38.82 42.84
CA LYS A 3 -0.92 37.72 42.01
C LYS A 3 -0.89 36.33 42.69
N ASP A 4 -1.43 35.36 41.93
CA ASP A 4 -1.02 33.95 41.71
C ASP A 4 -1.44 32.77 42.63
N ASN A 5 -2.10 31.79 41.97
CA ASN A 5 -1.99 30.30 41.98
C ASN A 5 -1.90 29.48 43.27
N ILE A 6 -2.80 28.48 43.42
CA ILE A 6 -2.44 27.08 43.79
C ILE A 6 -3.44 26.07 43.14
N PRO A 7 -2.97 25.06 42.38
CA PRO A 7 -3.81 23.95 41.89
C PRO A 7 -4.06 22.87 42.97
N THR A 8 -5.31 22.41 43.10
CA THR A 8 -5.75 21.49 44.16
C THR A 8 -5.46 20.00 43.90
N PHE A 9 -5.08 19.36 45.00
CA PHE A 9 -4.39 18.09 45.24
C PHE A 9 -5.26 16.81 45.26
N PHE A 10 -6.37 16.72 44.52
CA PHE A 10 -7.28 15.57 44.72
C PHE A 10 -6.86 14.29 43.97
N LYS A 11 -6.34 13.31 44.72
CA LYS A 11 -6.19 11.88 44.38
C LYS A 11 -7.34 11.06 44.97
N PRO A 12 -7.99 10.14 44.23
CA PRO A 12 -8.74 9.04 44.82
C PRO A 12 -7.97 7.70 44.78
N LYS A 13 -8.30 6.87 45.79
CA LYS A 13 -7.56 5.74 46.36
C LYS A 13 -7.45 4.48 45.50
N SER A 14 -6.33 3.78 45.73
CA SER A 14 -6.08 2.36 45.44
C SER A 14 -7.11 1.43 46.10
N SER A 15 -7.57 0.43 45.35
CA SER A 15 -8.07 -0.84 45.88
C SER A 15 -7.08 -1.94 45.50
N GLN A 16 -6.26 -2.36 46.46
CA GLN A 16 -5.56 -3.64 46.42
C GLN A 16 -6.56 -4.75 46.75
N SER A 17 -6.57 -5.81 45.96
CA SER A 17 -6.99 -7.14 46.40
C SER A 17 -6.10 -8.17 45.71
N ASP A 18 -5.53 -9.04 46.53
CA ASP A 18 -4.39 -9.90 46.28
C ASP A 18 -4.61 -11.03 45.26
N SER A 19 -3.50 -11.35 44.59
CA SER A 19 -3.10 -12.61 43.93
C SER A 19 -4.15 -13.68 43.61
N SER A 20 -4.36 -13.92 42.31
CA SER A 20 -4.22 -15.27 41.74
C SER A 20 -3.76 -15.19 40.28
N SER A 21 -2.71 -15.96 40.01
CA SER A 21 -1.94 -16.05 38.78
C SER A 21 -2.69 -16.74 37.64
N THR A 22 -3.06 -16.03 36.56
CA THR A 22 -3.14 -16.55 35.17
C THR A 22 -3.62 -15.48 34.18
N SER A 23 -2.74 -14.94 33.31
CA SER A 23 -3.08 -14.33 31.98
C SER A 23 -1.97 -13.46 31.33
N SER A 24 -0.71 -13.53 31.78
CA SER A 24 0.39 -12.68 31.30
C SER A 24 0.98 -13.06 29.92
N SER A 25 0.49 -14.11 29.27
CA SER A 25 1.09 -14.67 28.04
C SER A 25 0.30 -14.41 26.75
N ARG A 26 -0.91 -13.84 26.84
CA ARG A 26 -1.79 -13.60 25.68
C ARG A 26 -1.67 -12.19 25.07
N SER A 27 -1.01 -11.24 25.75
CA SER A 27 -0.90 -9.84 25.33
C SER A 27 0.28 -9.54 24.39
N THR A 28 1.46 -10.11 24.65
CA THR A 28 2.67 -9.84 23.86
C THR A 28 2.58 -10.42 22.44
N ARG A 29 1.97 -11.60 22.29
CA ARG A 29 1.84 -12.26 20.98
C ARG A 29 0.85 -11.54 20.06
N GLN A 30 -0.27 -11.07 20.59
CA GLN A 30 -1.26 -10.33 19.81
C GLN A 30 -0.69 -8.96 19.38
N GLN A 31 -0.05 -8.23 20.29
CA GLN A 31 0.61 -6.96 19.97
C GLN A 31 1.72 -7.10 18.91
N ASN A 32 2.44 -8.21 18.90
CA ASN A 32 3.46 -8.48 17.88
C ASN A 32 2.84 -8.79 16.51
N ILE A 33 1.70 -9.48 16.46
CA ILE A 33 0.96 -9.74 15.23
C ILE A 33 0.42 -8.42 14.66
N ASP A 34 -0.19 -7.59 15.50
CA ASP A 34 -0.77 -6.30 15.07
C ASP A 34 0.32 -5.37 14.52
N LYS A 35 1.49 -5.30 15.17
CA LYS A 35 2.66 -4.56 14.65
C LYS A 35 3.16 -5.12 13.32
N HIS A 36 3.15 -6.44 13.15
CA HIS A 36 3.60 -7.05 11.91
C HIS A 36 2.62 -6.76 10.76
N ILE A 37 1.31 -6.81 11.02
CA ILE A 37 0.26 -6.44 10.06
C ILE A 37 0.42 -4.97 9.66
N GLU A 38 0.61 -4.06 10.62
CA GLU A 38 0.80 -2.64 10.34
C GLU A 38 2.04 -2.39 9.46
N ALA A 39 3.13 -3.10 9.72
CA ALA A 39 4.34 -3.00 8.90
C ALA A 39 4.08 -3.46 7.45
N VAL A 40 3.34 -4.55 7.25
CA VAL A 40 2.96 -5.04 5.92
C VAL A 40 2.08 -4.01 5.20
N ILE A 41 1.07 -3.47 5.86
CA ILE A 41 0.18 -2.44 5.28
C ILE A 41 0.99 -1.17 4.93
N GLY A 42 1.90 -0.75 5.81
CA GLY A 42 2.77 0.42 5.58
C GLY A 42 3.63 0.30 4.32
N THR A 43 4.08 -0.91 3.96
CA THR A 43 4.86 -1.09 2.72
C THR A 43 4.07 -0.77 1.44
N ASN A 44 2.75 -0.99 1.45
CA ASN A 44 1.89 -0.63 0.32
C ASN A 44 1.77 0.90 0.19
N ASP A 45 1.52 1.61 1.30
CA ASP A 45 1.43 3.08 1.31
C ASP A 45 2.75 3.73 0.84
N ASP A 46 3.88 3.17 1.27
CA ASP A 46 5.21 3.60 0.83
C ASP A 46 5.42 3.37 -0.68
N ALA A 47 5.00 2.20 -1.19
CA ALA A 47 5.09 1.88 -2.61
C ALA A 47 4.22 2.81 -3.47
N ALA A 48 2.99 3.10 -3.06
CA ALA A 48 2.10 4.03 -3.75
C ALA A 48 2.70 5.44 -3.79
N SER A 49 3.25 5.91 -2.66
CA SER A 49 3.92 7.22 -2.57
C SER A 49 5.14 7.31 -3.50
N CYS A 50 5.94 6.25 -3.61
CA CYS A 50 7.08 6.21 -4.53
C CYS A 50 6.64 6.20 -6.01
N LYS A 51 5.56 5.49 -6.33
CA LYS A 51 4.97 5.50 -7.67
C LYS A 51 4.52 6.91 -8.05
N LEU A 52 3.77 7.59 -7.18
CA LEU A 52 3.32 8.97 -7.42
C LEU A 52 4.51 9.95 -7.57
N SER A 53 5.56 9.81 -6.74
CA SER A 53 6.78 10.62 -6.88
C SER A 53 7.41 10.49 -8.26
N ALA A 54 7.52 9.27 -8.81
CA ALA A 54 8.08 9.02 -10.13
C ALA A 54 7.16 9.56 -11.26
N VAL A 55 5.85 9.47 -11.11
CA VAL A 55 4.86 10.02 -12.05
C VAL A 55 4.93 11.54 -12.11
N ASN A 56 4.97 12.19 -10.94
CA ASN A 56 4.98 13.66 -10.84
C ASN A 56 6.20 14.31 -11.50
N ILE A 57 7.32 13.58 -11.60
CA ILE A 57 8.53 14.06 -12.27
C ILE A 57 8.68 13.51 -13.70
N GLY A 58 7.67 12.81 -14.20
CA GLY A 58 7.54 12.43 -15.61
C GLY A 58 8.24 11.14 -16.03
N TYR A 59 8.57 10.22 -15.11
CA TYR A 59 9.14 8.93 -15.51
C TYR A 59 8.15 8.10 -16.35
N TYR A 60 6.87 8.15 -16.02
CA TYR A 60 5.79 7.48 -16.75
C TYR A 60 4.47 8.18 -16.47
N LYS A 61 3.44 7.85 -17.25
CA LYS A 61 2.09 8.44 -17.11
C LYS A 61 1.17 7.50 -16.35
N ASP A 62 0.53 8.05 -15.32
CA ASP A 62 -0.49 7.40 -14.52
C ASP A 62 -1.40 8.45 -13.87
N GLU A 63 -2.65 8.52 -14.33
CA GLU A 63 -3.64 9.48 -13.82
C GLU A 63 -4.39 8.97 -12.59
N PHE A 64 -4.18 7.70 -12.22
CA PHE A 64 -4.95 7.00 -11.20
C PHE A 64 -4.22 6.95 -9.85
N VAL A 65 -2.89 6.87 -9.84
CA VAL A 65 -2.11 6.65 -8.60
C VAL A 65 -2.32 7.75 -7.56
N GLN A 66 -2.60 8.98 -8.00
CA GLN A 66 -2.87 10.11 -7.11
C GLN A 66 -4.07 9.88 -6.19
N TYR A 67 -5.06 9.07 -6.59
CA TYR A 67 -6.24 8.80 -5.78
C TYR A 67 -5.98 7.81 -4.63
N PHE A 68 -4.84 7.12 -4.65
CA PHE A 68 -4.47 6.11 -3.66
C PHE A 68 -3.38 6.57 -2.69
N VAL A 69 -2.89 7.80 -2.82
CA VAL A 69 -1.84 8.36 -1.97
C VAL A 69 -2.42 9.53 -1.17
N LYS A 70 -2.38 9.43 0.16
CA LYS A 70 -2.89 10.48 1.06
C LYS A 70 -2.08 11.78 0.96
N THR A 71 -0.76 11.65 0.97
CA THR A 71 0.17 12.79 0.96
C THR A 71 1.28 12.55 -0.06
N PRO A 72 1.37 13.36 -1.13
CA PRO A 72 2.46 13.25 -2.10
C PRO A 72 3.81 13.57 -1.44
N ILE A 73 4.77 12.65 -1.55
CA ILE A 73 6.13 12.79 -1.00
C ILE A 73 7.14 12.65 -2.14
N ARG A 74 8.04 13.62 -2.31
CA ARG A 74 9.16 13.49 -3.26
C ARG A 74 10.18 12.47 -2.75
N ARG A 75 10.57 11.53 -3.62
CA ARG A 75 11.62 10.54 -3.36
C ARG A 75 12.91 10.87 -4.12
N PRO A 76 14.08 10.39 -3.67
CA PRO A 76 15.35 10.57 -4.37
C PRO A 76 15.32 10.02 -5.80
N PRO A 77 16.10 10.59 -6.75
CA PRO A 77 16.11 10.15 -8.14
C PRO A 77 16.38 8.65 -8.32
N LEU A 78 17.25 8.07 -7.50
CA LEU A 78 17.57 6.63 -7.53
C LEU A 78 16.34 5.77 -7.22
N ILE A 79 15.51 6.18 -6.25
CA ILE A 79 14.27 5.48 -5.92
C ILE A 79 13.27 5.59 -7.07
N ASN A 80 13.11 6.79 -7.64
CA ASN A 80 12.20 6.99 -8.77
C ASN A 80 12.60 6.16 -9.99
N ARG A 81 13.90 6.07 -10.28
CA ARG A 81 14.44 5.18 -11.33
C ARG A 81 14.09 3.72 -11.07
N GLY A 82 14.31 3.24 -9.84
CA GLY A 82 13.96 1.86 -9.48
C GLY A 82 12.47 1.55 -9.63
N PHE A 83 11.60 2.47 -9.22
CA PHE A 83 10.15 2.32 -9.39
C PHE A 83 9.73 2.39 -10.86
N PHE A 84 10.31 3.28 -11.65
CA PHE A 84 10.09 3.32 -13.09
C PHE A 84 10.46 2.00 -13.75
N SER A 85 11.68 1.49 -13.50
CA SER A 85 12.12 0.22 -14.07
C SER A 85 11.21 -0.95 -13.68
N ARG A 86 10.73 -0.98 -12.43
CA ARG A 86 9.77 -2.01 -11.98
C ARG A 86 8.46 -1.93 -12.77
N VAL A 87 7.87 -0.74 -12.87
CA VAL A 87 6.60 -0.53 -13.58
C VAL A 87 6.76 -0.90 -15.05
N GLU A 88 7.76 -0.36 -15.72
CA GLU A 88 8.01 -0.59 -17.15
C GLU A 88 8.26 -2.07 -17.46
N ALA A 89 9.05 -2.77 -16.63
CA ALA A 89 9.32 -4.19 -16.82
C ALA A 89 8.04 -5.04 -16.78
N ILE A 90 7.18 -4.82 -15.77
CA ILE A 90 5.90 -5.54 -15.64
C ILE A 90 5.00 -5.25 -16.84
N GLU A 91 4.92 -3.98 -17.27
CA GLU A 91 4.13 -3.61 -18.44
C GLU A 91 4.61 -4.27 -19.72
N GLN A 92 5.92 -4.34 -19.94
CA GLN A 92 6.49 -5.00 -21.10
C GLN A 92 6.21 -6.50 -21.07
N PHE A 93 6.33 -7.17 -19.93
CA PHE A 93 5.99 -8.59 -19.81
C PHE A 93 4.53 -8.87 -20.12
N ILE A 94 3.62 -8.03 -19.62
CA ILE A 94 2.19 -8.16 -19.90
C ILE A 94 1.90 -7.94 -21.39
N LYS A 95 2.47 -6.89 -22.00
CA LYS A 95 2.31 -6.63 -23.45
C LYS A 95 2.83 -7.79 -24.30
N GLN A 96 4.00 -8.34 -23.96
CA GLN A 96 4.55 -9.50 -24.65
C GLN A 96 3.68 -10.74 -24.46
N PHE A 97 3.17 -10.97 -23.25
CA PHE A 97 2.24 -12.06 -22.98
C PHE A 97 0.98 -11.95 -23.84
N PHE A 98 0.37 -10.76 -23.93
CA PHE A 98 -0.76 -10.53 -24.85
C PHE A 98 -0.39 -10.76 -26.31
N ALA A 99 0.77 -10.31 -26.76
CA ALA A 99 1.22 -10.49 -28.13
C ALA A 99 1.45 -11.96 -28.51
N ILE A 100 1.86 -12.81 -27.56
CA ILE A 100 2.06 -14.25 -27.80
C ILE A 100 0.72 -15.00 -27.86
N TYR A 101 -0.24 -14.60 -27.04
CA TYR A 101 -1.51 -15.29 -26.88
C TYR A 101 -2.69 -14.59 -27.56
N SER A 102 -2.44 -13.58 -28.40
CA SER A 102 -3.47 -12.78 -29.09
C SER A 102 -4.40 -13.62 -29.96
N ASP A 103 -3.86 -14.68 -30.57
CA ASP A 103 -4.57 -15.53 -31.53
C ASP A 103 -5.26 -16.73 -30.85
N SER A 104 -5.18 -16.80 -29.52
CA SER A 104 -5.83 -17.83 -28.73
C SER A 104 -7.35 -17.60 -28.68
N THR A 105 -8.12 -18.66 -28.89
CA THR A 105 -9.58 -18.64 -28.68
C THR A 105 -9.99 -18.57 -27.20
N LYS A 106 -9.02 -18.66 -26.28
CA LYS A 106 -9.24 -18.62 -24.84
C LYS A 106 -8.99 -17.22 -24.26
N PRO A 107 -9.81 -16.77 -23.29
CA PRO A 107 -9.59 -15.50 -22.63
C PRO A 107 -8.29 -15.50 -21.82
N ILE A 108 -7.59 -14.38 -21.84
CA ILE A 108 -6.34 -14.17 -21.12
C ILE A 108 -6.66 -13.57 -19.75
N GLN A 109 -6.13 -14.18 -18.69
CA GLN A 109 -6.29 -13.72 -17.32
C GLN A 109 -4.94 -13.38 -16.70
N ILE A 110 -4.88 -12.22 -16.04
CA ILE A 110 -3.73 -11.80 -15.27
C ILE A 110 -4.17 -11.67 -13.82
N VAL A 111 -3.42 -12.31 -12.93
CA VAL A 111 -3.67 -12.32 -11.48
C VAL A 111 -2.54 -11.58 -10.79
N SER A 112 -2.86 -10.43 -10.18
CA SER A 112 -1.90 -9.66 -9.38
C SER A 112 -2.07 -10.02 -7.90
N LEU A 113 -1.08 -10.72 -7.35
CA LEU A 113 -1.05 -11.16 -5.95
C LEU A 113 -0.40 -10.09 -5.07
N GLY A 114 -1.08 -9.67 -4.01
CA GLY A 114 -0.58 -8.57 -3.16
C GLY A 114 -0.50 -7.24 -3.92
N CYS A 115 -1.47 -7.02 -4.80
CA CYS A 115 -1.54 -5.88 -5.71
C CYS A 115 -1.50 -4.51 -5.01
N GLY A 116 -1.96 -4.43 -3.75
CA GLY A 116 -2.04 -3.17 -3.02
C GLY A 116 -2.77 -2.10 -3.83
N PHE A 117 -2.19 -0.90 -3.92
CA PHE A 117 -2.70 0.20 -4.76
C PHE A 117 -2.12 0.20 -6.17
N ASP A 118 -2.19 -0.94 -6.87
CA ASP A 118 -1.75 -1.04 -8.26
C ASP A 118 -2.81 -0.51 -9.25
N THR A 119 -2.37 0.39 -10.12
CA THR A 119 -3.16 1.11 -11.11
C THR A 119 -2.98 0.56 -12.53
N LEU A 120 -2.18 -0.49 -12.67
CA LEU A 120 -1.85 -1.14 -13.93
C LEU A 120 -3.08 -1.50 -14.76
N TYR A 121 -4.15 -2.00 -14.12
CA TYR A 121 -5.41 -2.28 -14.80
C TYR A 121 -5.95 -1.07 -15.56
N PHE A 122 -6.08 0.06 -14.85
CA PHE A 122 -6.66 1.28 -15.41
C PHE A 122 -5.77 1.83 -16.52
N ARG A 123 -4.45 1.82 -16.32
CA ARG A 123 -3.47 2.26 -17.32
C ARG A 123 -3.52 1.39 -18.58
N MET A 124 -3.55 0.08 -18.43
CA MET A 124 -3.66 -0.86 -19.55
C MET A 124 -4.98 -0.73 -20.26
N LYS A 125 -6.10 -0.55 -19.55
CA LYS A 125 -7.41 -0.35 -20.17
C LYS A 125 -7.48 0.92 -21.01
N VAL A 126 -6.85 2.00 -20.56
CA VAL A 126 -6.73 3.25 -21.32
C VAL A 126 -5.79 3.08 -22.53
N MET A 127 -4.67 2.37 -22.37
CA MET A 127 -3.69 2.18 -23.45
C MET A 127 -4.08 1.15 -24.51
N LEU A 128 -4.68 0.03 -24.11
CA LEU A 128 -5.03 -1.11 -24.97
C LEU A 128 -6.43 -1.01 -25.57
N CYS A 129 -6.95 0.22 -25.71
CA CYS A 129 -8.25 0.50 -26.31
C CYS A 129 -8.58 -0.49 -27.45
N PHE A 130 -9.59 -1.33 -27.22
CA PHE A 130 -10.38 -2.11 -28.19
C PHE A 130 -9.96 -3.51 -28.69
N ASN A 131 -8.79 -4.10 -28.40
CA ASN A 131 -8.43 -5.41 -29.04
C ASN A 131 -8.33 -6.64 -28.14
N TYR A 132 -8.21 -6.49 -26.82
CA TYR A 132 -8.04 -7.63 -25.92
C TYR A 132 -9.10 -7.62 -24.81
N ASP A 133 -9.90 -8.68 -24.73
CA ASP A 133 -10.77 -8.95 -23.57
C ASP A 133 -9.89 -9.33 -22.36
N MET A 134 -9.31 -8.32 -21.72
CA MET A 134 -8.51 -8.48 -20.53
C MET A 134 -9.42 -8.65 -19.31
N GLN A 135 -9.53 -9.89 -18.82
CA GLN A 135 -10.04 -10.15 -17.47
C GLN A 135 -8.88 -10.10 -16.48
N LEU A 136 -8.66 -8.93 -15.88
CA LEU A 136 -7.74 -8.81 -14.77
C LEU A 136 -8.46 -9.22 -13.48
N CYS A 137 -8.04 -10.35 -12.90
CA CYS A 137 -8.54 -10.79 -11.61
C CYS A 137 -7.62 -10.23 -10.52
N TYR A 138 -8.10 -9.22 -9.79
CA TYR A 138 -7.44 -8.73 -8.60
C TYR A 138 -7.71 -9.70 -7.44
N VAL A 139 -6.67 -10.25 -6.85
CA VAL A 139 -6.75 -10.91 -5.55
C VAL A 139 -6.07 -9.97 -4.55
N MET A 140 -6.88 -9.12 -3.92
CA MET A 140 -6.50 -8.45 -2.68
C MET A 140 -6.45 -9.52 -1.59
N LEU A 141 -5.24 -9.90 -1.16
CA LEU A 141 -5.03 -10.68 0.07
C LEU A 141 -4.67 -9.70 1.19
#